data_AF-A0A813FAA5-F1
#
_entry.id   AF-A0A813FAA5-F1
#
_cell.length_a   1.000
_cell.length_b   1.000
_cell.length_c   1.000
_cell.angle_alpha   90.00
_cell.angle_beta   90.00
_cell.angle_gamma   90.00
#
_symmetry.space_group_name_H-M   'P 1'
#
loop_
_entity.id
_entity.type
_entity.pdbx_description
1 polymer ?
#
loop_
_entity_poly.entity_id
_entity_poly.type
_entity_poly.pdbx_seq_one_letter_code
_entity_poly.pdbx_strand_id
1 'polypeptide(L)'
;SKLNNAYRKKDIESWEAKLKSDLLALRKQPHNQMCFDCGAQDTTWASPKLGVFLCVSCSDIHRAAGAHITSVKNFNTYLWGPDEVE
;
A
#
# COMPACT_ATOMS: atom_id res chain seq x y z
N SER A 1 -9.23 -10.72 0.06
CA SER A 1 -8.71 -9.56 -0.68
C SER A 1 -9.45 -8.34 -0.18
N LYS A 2 -8.77 -7.29 0.31
CA LYS A 2 -9.43 -6.02 0.73
C LYS A 2 -9.85 -5.19 -0.49
N LEU A 3 -10.20 -5.86 -1.58
CA LEU A 3 -10.71 -5.20 -2.77
C LEU A 3 -12.07 -4.67 -2.35
N ASN A 4 -12.19 -3.36 -2.33
CA ASN A 4 -13.51 -2.77 -2.33
C ASN A 4 -14.27 -3.36 -3.54
N ASN A 5 -15.58 -3.58 -3.43
CA ASN A 5 -16.38 -4.25 -4.47
C ASN A 5 -16.45 -3.47 -5.81
N ALA A 6 -15.66 -2.40 -5.95
CA ALA A 6 -15.54 -1.57 -7.13
C ALA A 6 -14.97 -2.31 -8.35
N TYR A 7 -14.07 -3.28 -8.15
CA TYR A 7 -13.40 -3.97 -9.26
C TYR A 7 -13.46 -5.50 -9.12
N ARG A 8 -13.68 -6.21 -10.23
CA ARG A 8 -13.64 -7.68 -10.24
C ARG A 8 -12.20 -8.14 -10.10
N LYS A 9 -11.99 -9.20 -9.33
CA LYS A 9 -10.66 -9.79 -9.08
C LYS A 9 -9.88 -10.07 -10.37
N LYS A 10 -10.53 -10.62 -11.39
CA LYS A 10 -9.90 -10.93 -12.69
C LYS A 10 -9.35 -9.69 -13.40
N ASP A 11 -10.02 -8.55 -13.25
CA ASP A 11 -9.61 -7.30 -13.90
C ASP A 11 -8.36 -6.77 -13.17
N ILE A 12 -8.35 -6.82 -11.84
CA ILE A 12 -7.19 -6.44 -11.01
C ILE A 12 -5.97 -7.35 -11.29
N GLU A 13 -6.18 -8.66 -11.38
CA GLU A 13 -5.12 -9.61 -11.75
C GLU A 13 -4.55 -9.29 -13.14
N SER A 14 -5.39 -8.87 -14.08
CA SER A 14 -4.93 -8.46 -15.41
C SER A 14 -4.09 -7.18 -15.42
N TRP A 15 -4.26 -6.31 -14.42
CA TRP A 15 -3.53 -5.04 -14.27
C TRP A 15 -2.38 -5.10 -13.27
N GLU A 16 -2.18 -6.23 -12.60
CA GLU A 16 -1.26 -6.37 -11.47
C GLU A 16 0.15 -5.86 -11.79
N ALA A 17 0.68 -6.21 -12.97
CA ALA A 17 2.02 -5.79 -13.38
C ALA A 17 2.14 -4.26 -13.49
N LYS A 18 1.13 -3.59 -14.07
CA LYS A 18 1.10 -2.13 -14.20
C LYS A 18 0.98 -1.47 -12.84
N LEU A 19 0.02 -1.91 -12.01
CA LEU A 19 -0.24 -1.33 -10.70
C LEU A 19 0.96 -1.51 -9.76
N LYS A 20 1.65 -2.65 -9.81
CA LYS A 20 2.91 -2.84 -9.07
C LYS A 20 4.00 -1.89 -9.55
N SER A 21 4.14 -1.68 -10.86
CA SER A 21 5.11 -0.73 -11.41
C SER A 21 4.83 0.70 -10.94
N ASP A 22 3.57 1.14 -10.99
CA ASP A 22 3.17 2.49 -10.57
C ASP A 22 3.42 2.70 -9.07
N LEU A 23 3.05 1.73 -8.23
CA LEU A 23 3.30 1.78 -6.79
C LEU A 23 4.80 1.85 -6.45
N LEU A 24 5.63 1.11 -7.19
CA LEU A 24 7.10 1.19 -7.03
C LEU A 24 7.65 2.54 -7.50
N ALA A 25 7.06 3.16 -8.52
CA ALA A 25 7.42 4.50 -8.95
C ALA A 25 7.07 5.56 -7.87
N LEU A 26 5.91 5.43 -7.22
CA LEU A 26 5.53 6.26 -6.07
C LEU A 26 6.51 6.09 -4.90
N ARG A 27 6.85 4.85 -4.53
CA ARG A 27 7.83 4.57 -3.46
C ARG A 27 9.20 5.21 -3.72
N LYS A 28 9.64 5.26 -4.98
CA LYS A 28 10.95 5.81 -5.35
C LYS A 28 11.07 7.32 -5.12
N GLN A 29 9.95 8.04 -4.96
CA GLN A 29 10.01 9.47 -4.67
C GLN A 29 10.72 9.70 -3.33
N PRO A 30 11.58 10.74 -3.20
CA PRO A 30 12.47 10.90 -2.04
C PRO A 30 11.75 10.85 -0.68
N HIS A 31 10.56 11.43 -0.58
CA HIS A 31 9.77 11.46 0.65
C HIS A 31 9.11 10.11 0.99
N ASN A 32 8.89 9.24 0.00
CA ASN A 32 8.25 7.93 0.16
C ASN A 32 9.23 6.80 0.47
N GLN A 33 10.54 7.08 0.43
CA GLN A 33 11.57 6.10 0.80
C GLN A 33 11.71 5.92 2.32
N MET A 34 11.11 6.82 3.11
CA MET A 34 11.17 6.80 4.56
C MET A 34 9.80 6.49 5.14
N CYS A 35 9.79 5.71 6.21
CA CYS A 35 8.57 5.43 6.96
C CYS A 35 7.99 6.73 7.49
N PHE A 36 6.71 6.97 7.21
CA PHE A 36 6.01 8.17 7.63
C PHE A 36 6.07 8.39 9.15
N ASP A 37 5.95 7.33 9.95
CA ASP A 37 5.90 7.45 11.41
C ASP A 37 7.28 7.57 12.07
N CYS A 38 8.29 6.84 11.57
CA CYS A 38 9.55 6.65 12.29
C CYS A 38 10.82 6.98 11.47
N GLY A 39 10.68 7.30 10.18
CA GLY A 39 11.80 7.67 9.32
C GLY A 39 12.69 6.51 8.83
N ALA A 40 12.37 5.26 9.13
CA ALA A 40 13.15 4.10 8.66
C ALA A 40 13.14 3.99 7.12
N GLN A 41 14.28 3.68 6.49
CA GLN A 41 14.49 3.75 5.02
C GLN A 41 14.00 2.52 4.22
N ASP A 42 13.33 1.55 4.84
CA ASP A 42 12.78 0.37 4.15
C ASP A 42 11.25 0.28 4.29
N THR A 43 10.57 1.17 3.58
CA THR A 43 9.12 1.12 3.47
C THR A 43 8.71 -0.03 2.55
N THR A 44 8.07 -1.07 3.06
CA THR A 44 7.54 -2.20 2.27
C THR A 44 6.02 -2.31 2.34
N TRP A 45 5.40 -1.41 3.11
CA TRP A 45 3.98 -1.30 3.33
C TRP A 45 3.51 0.10 2.95
N ALA A 46 2.25 0.21 2.56
CA ALA A 46 1.58 1.51 2.49
C ALA A 46 0.15 1.42 2.99
N SER A 47 -0.39 2.58 3.37
CA SER A 47 -1.80 2.75 3.68
C SER A 47 -2.50 3.51 2.56
N PRO A 48 -3.32 2.86 1.72
CA PRO A 48 -4.05 3.55 0.65
C PRO A 48 -4.99 4.63 1.20
N LYS A 49 -5.63 4.35 2.34
CA LYS A 49 -6.57 5.27 2.98
C LYS A 49 -5.92 6.58 3.44
N LEU A 50 -4.64 6.53 3.82
CA LEU A 50 -3.90 7.67 4.35
C LEU A 50 -2.88 8.24 3.35
N GLY A 51 -2.57 7.52 2.26
CA GLY A 51 -1.56 7.92 1.29
C GLY A 51 -0.13 7.92 1.83
N VAL A 52 0.20 7.02 2.78
CA VAL A 52 1.51 6.99 3.45
C VAL A 52 2.25 5.66 3.25
N PHE A 53 3.58 5.74 3.24
CA PHE A 53 4.50 4.61 3.18
C PHE A 53 5.03 4.27 4.58
N LEU A 54 5.08 2.99 4.92
CA LEU A 54 5.38 2.49 6.25
C LEU A 54 6.42 1.36 6.23
N CYS A 55 7.25 1.31 7.26
CA CYS A 55 8.06 0.13 7.57
C CYS A 55 7.19 -1.00 8.15
N VAL A 56 7.76 -2.20 8.26
CA VAL A 56 7.05 -3.38 8.79
C VAL A 56 6.51 -3.12 10.20
N SER A 57 7.34 -2.59 11.12
CA SER A 57 6.96 -2.37 12.51
C SER A 57 5.79 -1.39 12.66
N CYS A 58 5.82 -0.26 11.95
CA CYS A 58 4.73 0.71 11.97
C CYS A 58 3.46 0.16 11.29
N SER A 59 3.62 -0.70 10.27
CA SER A 59 2.47 -1.37 9.66
C SER A 59 1.71 -2.26 10.65
N ASP A 60 2.40 -2.91 11.59
CA ASP A 60 1.76 -3.73 12.63
C ASP A 60 1.01 -2.89 13.67
N ILE A 61 1.53 -1.70 14.00
CA ILE A 61 0.81 -0.72 14.83
C ILE A 61 -0.47 -0.26 14.13
N HIS A 62 -0.37 0.11 12.84
CA HIS A 62 -1.54 0.48 12.04
C HIS A 62 -2.55 -0.67 11.93
N ARG A 63 -2.11 -1.93 11.84
CA ARG A 63 -3.01 -3.09 11.86
C ARG A 63 -3.80 -3.19 13.16
N ALA A 64 -3.14 -2.98 14.30
CA ALA A 64 -3.78 -3.02 15.61
C ALA A 64 -4.82 -1.91 15.80
N ALA A 65 -4.63 -0.73 15.18
CA ALA A 65 -5.61 0.36 15.20
C ALA A 65 -6.94 0.02 14.49
N GLY A 66 -6.92 -0.95 13.56
CA GLY A 66 -8.12 -1.46 12.91
C GLY A 66 -8.49 -0.73 11.61
N ALA A 67 -9.14 -1.48 10.71
CA ALA A 67 -9.40 -1.08 9.32
C ALA A 67 -10.31 0.15 9.15
N HIS A 68 -11.14 0.44 10.14
CA HIS A 68 -11.99 1.64 10.16
C HIS A 68 -11.18 2.92 10.35
N ILE A 69 -9.99 2.84 10.95
CA ILE A 69 -9.04 3.95 11.10
C ILE A 69 -8.08 3.94 9.89
N THR A 70 -7.30 2.87 9.77
CA THR A 70 -6.23 2.73 8.77
C THR A 70 -6.23 1.31 8.20
N SER A 71 -5.97 1.19 6.90
CA SER A 71 -5.74 -0.09 6.24
C SER A 71 -4.34 -0.09 5.65
N VAL A 72 -3.55 -1.13 5.93
CA VAL A 72 -2.22 -1.30 5.33
C VAL A 72 -2.15 -2.53 4.45
N LYS A 73 -1.32 -2.45 3.41
CA LYS A 73 -1.03 -3.51 2.44
C LYS A 73 0.46 -3.49 2.09
N ASN A 74 1.03 -4.67 1.92
CA ASN A 74 2.40 -4.84 1.45
C ASN A 74 2.43 -4.93 -0.08
N PHE A 75 3.48 -4.39 -0.69
CA PHE A 75 3.59 -4.24 -2.14
C PHE A 75 3.66 -5.57 -2.89
N ASN A 76 4.29 -6.58 -2.28
CA ASN A 76 4.61 -7.83 -2.95
C ASN A 76 3.51 -8.88 -2.75
N THR A 77 2.87 -8.87 -1.59
CA THR A 77 1.98 -9.96 -1.14
C THR A 77 0.49 -9.71 -1.40
N TYR A 78 0.08 -8.47 -1.68
CA TYR A 78 -1.32 -8.12 -1.91
C TYR A 78 -1.57 -7.66 -3.34
N LEU A 79 -2.75 -7.96 -3.87
CA LEU A 79 -3.28 -7.30 -5.06
C LEU A 79 -3.68 -5.87 -4.70
N TRP A 80 -3.36 -4.93 -5.59
CA TRP A 80 -3.69 -3.51 -5.47
C TRP A 80 -4.76 -3.15 -6.50
N GLY A 81 -5.75 -2.38 -6.08
CA GLY A 81 -6.75 -1.78 -6.95
C GLY A 81 -6.23 -0.48 -7.58
N PRO A 82 -6.76 -0.05 -8.73
CA PRO A 82 -6.40 1.23 -9.33
C PRO A 82 -6.59 2.43 -8.39
N ASP A 83 -7.66 2.41 -7.59
CA ASP A 83 -8.02 3.42 -6.59
C ASP A 83 -7.04 3.48 -5.40
N GLU A 84 -6.22 2.45 -5.21
CA GLU A 84 -5.23 2.38 -4.13
C GLU A 84 -3.82 2.82 -4.58
N VAL A 85 -3.63 3.08 -5.88
CA VAL A 85 -2.32 3.40 -6.50
C VAL A 85 -2.37 4.74 -7.27
N GLU A 86 -3.45 5.50 -7.12
CA GLU A 86 -3.61 6.84 -7.71
C GLU A 86 -2.80 7.92 -6.97
#